data_AF-A0A1F9AXS0-F1
#
_entry.id   AF-A0A1F9AXS0-F1
#
_cell.length_a   1.000
_cell.length_b   1.000
_cell.length_c   1.000
_cell.angle_alpha   90.00
_cell.angle_beta   90.00
_cell.angle_gamma   90.00
#
_symmetry.space_group_name_H-M   'P 1'
#
loop_
_entity.id
_entity.type
_entity.pdbx_description
1 polymer ?
#
loop_
_entity_poly.entity_id
_entity_poly.type
_entity_poly.pdbx_seq_one_letter_code
_entity_poly.pdbx_strand_id
1 'polypeptide(L)'
;MFKNRDASQLNEIESEFEGDTGAPISQVKVKAWMQSQDIEVLGAVYHLIIDKRYYLRIEPPLVVKDYLPFIKHYFERCFREIPQDSSDFKWAHSRYSAGWELASWFVNLWNDEGVPRSMLLEIKDWLAEIYKDGDEQLRVCIITATLEHLFETKEIARFFADWRKDLILRPGYDEAAKYSKHLRDKGHPRA
;
A
#
# COMPACT_ATOMS: atom_id res chain seq x y z
N MET A 1 17.40 6.23 -13.27
CA MET A 1 17.50 7.58 -13.86
C MET A 1 16.20 8.29 -13.56
N PHE A 2 16.05 8.88 -12.37
CA PHE A 2 14.82 9.57 -11.95
C PHE A 2 14.82 10.98 -12.55
N LYS A 3 14.25 11.13 -13.74
CA LYS A 3 14.18 12.40 -14.48
C LYS A 3 12.78 13.00 -14.33
N ASN A 4 12.77 14.28 -13.95
CA ASN A 4 11.63 15.18 -13.73
C ASN A 4 10.87 14.97 -12.42
N ARG A 5 11.41 15.57 -11.34
CA ARG A 5 10.62 15.85 -10.13
C ARG A 5 9.66 17.00 -10.43
N ASP A 6 8.36 16.82 -10.23
CA ASP A 6 7.37 17.88 -10.37
C ASP A 6 7.31 18.69 -9.07
N ALA A 7 8.32 19.54 -8.89
CA ALA A 7 8.46 20.36 -7.69
C ALA A 7 7.25 21.28 -7.46
N SER A 8 6.50 21.64 -8.52
CA SER A 8 5.30 22.47 -8.37
C SER A 8 4.20 21.71 -7.65
N GLN A 9 3.88 20.49 -8.12
CA GLN A 9 2.87 19.66 -7.48
C GLN A 9 3.24 19.30 -6.04
N LEU A 10 4.51 18.93 -5.82
CA LEU A 10 4.98 18.53 -4.50
C LEU A 10 4.86 19.67 -3.49
N ASN A 11 5.35 20.87 -3.84
CA ASN A 11 5.24 22.06 -2.98
C ASN A 11 3.78 22.40 -2.63
N GLU A 12 2.86 22.25 -3.59
CA GLU A 12 1.46 22.48 -3.34
C GLU A 12 0.89 21.48 -2.32
N ILE A 13 1.22 20.20 -2.43
CA ILE A 13 0.78 19.18 -1.47
C ILE A 13 1.41 19.43 -0.10
N GLU A 14 2.70 19.76 -0.04
CA GLU A 14 3.39 20.06 1.21
C GLU A 14 2.78 21.26 1.94
N SER A 15 2.34 22.27 1.19
CA SER A 15 1.64 23.42 1.79
C SER A 15 0.33 23.03 2.49
N GLU A 16 -0.33 21.95 2.05
CA GLU A 16 -1.53 21.43 2.72
C GLU A 16 -1.21 20.75 4.07
N PHE A 17 0.03 20.26 4.23
CA PHE A 17 0.52 19.66 5.47
C PHE A 17 0.98 20.69 6.49
N GLU A 18 1.60 21.77 6.03
CA GLU A 18 2.11 22.86 6.86
C GLU A 18 1.02 23.86 7.27
N GLY A 19 -0.03 24.00 6.45
CA GLY A 19 -1.13 24.93 6.68
C GLY A 19 -2.20 24.37 7.63
N ASP A 20 -2.33 24.96 8.82
CA ASP A 20 -3.49 24.78 9.70
C ASP A 20 -4.64 25.74 9.31
N THR A 21 -5.00 25.76 8.04
CA THR A 21 -5.98 26.73 7.53
C THR A 21 -7.42 26.26 7.69
N GLY A 22 -7.63 24.96 7.93
CA GLY A 22 -8.94 24.32 7.86
C GLY A 22 -9.61 24.42 6.49
N ALA A 23 -8.89 24.93 5.47
CA ALA A 23 -9.45 25.17 4.15
C ALA A 23 -9.72 23.84 3.43
N PRO A 24 -10.84 23.75 2.69
CA PRO A 24 -11.12 22.60 1.84
C PRO A 24 -10.05 22.40 0.77
N ILE A 25 -9.67 21.14 0.56
CA ILE A 25 -8.78 20.69 -0.50
C ILE A 25 -9.65 20.25 -1.67
N SER A 26 -9.44 20.81 -2.87
CA SER A 26 -10.25 20.46 -4.04
C SER A 26 -10.04 19.00 -4.47
N GLN A 27 -11.13 18.23 -4.57
CA GLN A 27 -11.08 16.84 -5.05
C GLN A 27 -10.48 16.72 -6.45
N VAL A 28 -10.81 17.66 -7.33
CA VAL A 28 -10.31 17.67 -8.72
C VAL A 28 -8.79 17.81 -8.71
N LYS A 29 -8.26 18.63 -7.79
CA LYS A 29 -6.82 18.83 -7.61
C LYS A 29 -6.15 17.55 -7.12
N VAL A 30 -6.72 16.90 -6.09
CA VAL A 30 -6.20 15.62 -5.58
C VAL A 30 -6.19 14.55 -6.66
N LYS A 31 -7.28 14.43 -7.44
CA LYS A 31 -7.36 13.50 -8.57
C LYS A 31 -6.32 13.79 -9.65
N ALA A 32 -5.99 15.06 -9.91
CA ALA A 32 -4.90 15.40 -10.83
C ALA A 32 -3.54 14.96 -10.28
N TRP A 33 -3.27 15.17 -8.99
CA TRP A 33 -2.02 14.71 -8.36
C TRP A 33 -1.90 13.18 -8.34
N MET A 34 -3.00 12.44 -8.16
CA MET A 34 -3.03 10.98 -8.25
C MET A 34 -2.58 10.43 -9.61
N GLN A 35 -2.58 11.24 -10.67
CA GLN A 35 -2.12 10.86 -12.01
C GLN A 35 -0.66 11.24 -12.29
N SER A 36 0.04 11.80 -11.29
CA SER A 36 1.43 12.24 -11.46
C SER A 36 2.35 11.07 -11.81
N GLN A 37 3.37 11.36 -12.62
CA GLN A 37 4.43 10.40 -12.92
C GLN A 37 5.60 10.49 -11.92
N ASP A 38 5.59 11.50 -11.05
CA ASP A 38 6.59 11.63 -9.99
C ASP A 38 6.19 10.80 -8.76
N ILE A 39 7.05 9.87 -8.36
CA ILE A 39 6.79 8.96 -7.25
C ILE A 39 6.75 9.69 -5.90
N GLU A 40 7.46 10.81 -5.75
CA GLU A 40 7.38 11.63 -4.53
C GLU A 40 6.02 12.32 -4.42
N VAL A 41 5.47 12.79 -5.54
CA VAL A 41 4.12 13.36 -5.60
C VAL A 41 3.10 12.28 -5.23
N LEU A 42 3.21 11.08 -5.80
CA LEU A 42 2.32 9.97 -5.45
C LEU A 42 2.42 9.60 -3.96
N GLY A 43 3.64 9.59 -3.40
CA GLY A 43 3.84 9.36 -1.97
C GLY A 43 3.19 10.43 -1.10
N ALA A 44 3.35 11.71 -1.44
CA ALA A 44 2.72 12.80 -0.71
C ALA A 44 1.18 12.71 -0.79
N VAL A 45 0.64 12.40 -1.97
CA VAL A 45 -0.81 12.18 -2.15
C VAL A 45 -1.30 10.98 -1.33
N TYR A 46 -0.53 9.90 -1.26
CA TYR A 46 -0.85 8.76 -0.41
C TYR A 46 -1.03 9.19 1.05
N HIS A 47 -0.03 9.89 1.61
CA HIS A 47 -0.09 10.40 2.99
C HIS A 47 -1.27 11.33 3.23
N LEU A 48 -1.61 12.18 2.26
CA LEU A 48 -2.78 13.06 2.32
C LEU A 48 -4.10 12.27 2.40
N ILE A 49 -4.22 11.15 1.68
CA ILE A 49 -5.45 10.36 1.63
C ILE A 49 -5.61 9.45 2.85
N ILE A 50 -4.52 8.88 3.36
CA ILE A 50 -4.59 7.96 4.50
C ILE A 50 -4.71 8.67 5.85
N ASP A 51 -4.24 9.91 5.95
CA ASP A 51 -4.39 10.70 7.16
C ASP A 51 -5.77 11.37 7.19
N LYS A 52 -6.59 10.94 8.15
CA LYS A 52 -7.95 11.43 8.36
C LYS A 52 -8.04 12.96 8.46
N ARG A 53 -7.01 13.63 9.00
CA ARG A 53 -6.99 15.10 9.15
C ARG A 53 -7.07 15.81 7.80
N TYR A 54 -6.37 15.28 6.79
CA TYR A 54 -6.35 15.85 5.45
C TYR A 54 -7.44 15.26 4.56
N TYR A 55 -7.72 13.95 4.68
CA TYR A 55 -8.79 13.30 3.93
C TYR A 55 -10.16 13.97 4.11
N LEU A 56 -10.51 14.35 5.35
CA LEU A 56 -11.79 15.01 5.64
C LEU A 56 -11.91 16.43 5.08
N ARG A 57 -10.80 17.05 4.67
CA ARG A 57 -10.79 18.36 4.03
C ARG A 57 -11.07 18.26 2.53
N ILE A 58 -11.04 17.07 1.93
CA ILE A 58 -11.20 16.93 0.48
C ILE A 58 -12.67 17.13 0.08
N GLU A 59 -12.93 18.14 -0.74
CA GLU A 59 -14.29 18.51 -1.20
C GLU A 59 -14.40 18.54 -2.74
N PRO A 60 -15.37 17.82 -3.33
CA PRO A 60 -16.22 16.79 -2.71
C PRO A 60 -15.43 15.59 -2.14
N PRO A 61 -15.94 14.84 -1.15
CA PRO A 61 -15.24 13.69 -0.58
C PRO A 61 -14.86 12.67 -1.65
N LEU A 62 -13.64 12.13 -1.58
CA LEU A 62 -13.25 11.00 -2.41
C LEU A 62 -14.10 9.78 -2.05
N VAL A 63 -14.48 9.00 -3.05
CA VAL A 63 -15.07 7.68 -2.83
C VAL A 63 -14.03 6.60 -3.07
N VAL A 64 -14.29 5.38 -2.60
CA VAL A 64 -13.32 4.27 -2.73
C VAL A 64 -12.95 4.00 -4.19
N LYS A 65 -13.89 4.18 -5.12
CA LYS A 65 -13.63 4.06 -6.56
C LYS A 65 -12.61 5.07 -7.09
N ASP A 66 -12.43 6.21 -6.41
CA ASP A 66 -11.46 7.23 -6.80
C ASP A 66 -10.05 6.84 -6.35
N TYR A 67 -9.88 6.43 -5.09
CA TYR A 67 -8.54 6.22 -4.53
C TYR A 67 -8.02 4.79 -4.64
N LEU A 68 -8.87 3.75 -4.69
CA LEU A 68 -8.38 2.36 -4.78
C LEU A 68 -7.48 2.11 -6.01
N PRO A 69 -7.82 2.56 -7.24
CA PRO A 69 -6.93 2.44 -8.39
C PRO A 69 -5.60 3.17 -8.17
N PHE A 70 -5.64 4.35 -7.54
CA PHE A 70 -4.45 5.13 -7.20
C PHE A 70 -3.56 4.40 -6.18
N ILE A 71 -4.13 3.85 -5.10
CA ILE A 71 -3.37 3.13 -4.07
C ILE A 71 -2.64 1.93 -4.69
N LYS A 72 -3.33 1.15 -5.54
CA LYS A 72 -2.71 0.04 -6.27
C LYS A 72 -1.58 0.53 -7.18
N HIS A 73 -1.81 1.59 -7.95
CA HIS A 73 -0.78 2.16 -8.82
C HIS A 73 0.45 2.62 -8.04
N TYR A 74 0.26 3.37 -6.95
CA TYR A 74 1.34 3.86 -6.11
C TYR A 74 2.17 2.72 -5.51
N PHE A 75 1.53 1.75 -4.86
CA PHE A 75 2.26 0.63 -4.26
C PHE A 75 2.95 -0.25 -5.30
N GLU A 76 2.35 -0.46 -6.48
CA GLU A 76 3.02 -1.18 -7.57
C GLU A 76 4.31 -0.47 -7.99
N ARG A 77 4.29 0.86 -8.12
CA ARG A 77 5.48 1.64 -8.44
C ARG A 77 6.52 1.58 -7.31
N CYS A 78 6.12 1.71 -6.05
CA CYS A 78 7.02 1.51 -4.92
C CYS A 78 7.68 0.13 -4.97
N PHE A 79 6.91 -0.92 -5.26
CA PHE A 79 7.44 -2.27 -5.36
C PHE A 79 8.46 -2.43 -6.48
N ARG A 80 8.16 -1.88 -7.66
CA ARG A 80 8.96 -2.10 -8.88
C ARG A 80 10.13 -1.13 -9.03
N GLU A 81 9.96 0.12 -8.63
CA GLU A 81 10.87 1.22 -9.00
C GLU A 81 11.81 1.67 -7.87
N ILE A 82 11.43 1.50 -6.60
CA ILE A 82 12.19 2.06 -5.47
C ILE A 82 12.97 0.94 -4.74
N PRO A 83 14.30 0.94 -4.79
CA PRO A 83 15.13 0.00 -4.04
C PRO A 83 14.95 0.16 -2.52
N GLN A 84 15.27 -0.88 -1.76
CA GLN A 84 15.19 -0.89 -0.30
C GLN A 84 16.00 0.24 0.35
N ASP A 85 17.22 0.49 -0.13
CA ASP A 85 18.19 1.39 0.50
C ASP A 85 18.09 2.85 0.00
N SER A 86 16.96 3.25 -0.58
CA SER A 86 16.82 4.60 -1.10
C SER A 86 16.49 5.61 -0.01
N SER A 87 17.46 6.47 0.32
CA SER A 87 17.30 7.65 1.18
C SER A 87 16.94 8.93 0.41
N ASP A 88 16.77 8.83 -0.91
CA ASP A 88 16.61 10.00 -1.80
C ASP A 88 15.17 10.53 -1.86
N PHE A 89 14.26 9.82 -1.19
CA PHE A 89 12.82 10.00 -1.20
C PHE A 89 12.35 10.42 0.19
N LYS A 90 11.58 11.50 0.27
CA LYS A 90 10.98 12.00 1.50
C LYS A 90 9.60 11.39 1.73
N TRP A 91 8.84 11.24 0.65
CA TRP A 91 7.43 10.83 0.70
C TRP A 91 7.18 9.45 0.14
N ALA A 92 7.96 9.01 -0.84
CA ALA A 92 7.77 7.71 -1.42
C ALA A 92 8.28 6.61 -0.48
N HIS A 93 7.50 5.52 -0.37
CA HIS A 93 7.93 4.35 0.36
C HIS A 93 8.99 3.57 -0.43
N SER A 94 10.01 3.07 0.26
CA SER A 94 10.86 2.02 -0.28
C SER A 94 10.05 0.74 -0.49
N ARG A 95 10.55 -0.19 -1.31
CA ARG A 95 9.87 -1.46 -1.57
C ARG A 95 9.41 -2.19 -0.29
N TYR A 96 10.25 -2.21 0.75
CA TYR A 96 9.93 -2.88 2.02
C TYR A 96 8.94 -2.09 2.87
N SER A 97 9.11 -0.78 3.02
CA SER A 97 8.14 0.02 3.78
C SER A 97 6.78 0.05 3.10
N ALA A 98 6.75 0.02 1.76
CA ALA A 98 5.53 -0.14 0.96
C ALA A 98 4.82 -1.46 1.26
N GLY A 99 5.58 -2.56 1.42
CA GLY A 99 5.02 -3.85 1.77
C GLY A 99 4.35 -3.86 3.15
N TRP A 100 5.02 -3.28 4.14
CA TRP A 100 4.49 -3.18 5.51
C TRP A 100 3.24 -2.29 5.54
N GLU A 101 3.30 -1.16 4.85
CA GLU A 101 2.22 -0.19 4.80
C GLU A 101 0.99 -0.75 4.06
N LEU A 102 1.19 -1.50 2.97
CA LEU A 102 0.12 -2.23 2.29
C LEU A 102 -0.53 -3.27 3.22
N ALA A 103 0.26 -3.99 4.01
CA ALA A 103 -0.27 -4.97 4.97
C ALA A 103 -1.13 -4.29 6.05
N SER A 104 -0.62 -3.20 6.65
CA SER A 104 -1.34 -2.39 7.63
C SER A 104 -2.65 -1.85 7.05
N TRP A 105 -2.61 -1.29 5.84
CA TRP A 105 -3.80 -0.79 5.16
C TRP A 105 -4.83 -1.90 4.87
N PHE A 106 -4.39 -3.06 4.39
CA PHE A 106 -5.28 -4.20 4.14
C PHE A 106 -5.93 -4.71 5.44
N VAL A 107 -5.18 -4.78 6.55
CA VAL A 107 -5.72 -5.16 7.86
C VAL A 107 -6.77 -4.15 8.34
N ASN A 108 -6.54 -2.85 8.15
CA ASN A 108 -7.53 -1.83 8.46
C ASN A 108 -8.82 -2.01 7.66
N LEU A 109 -8.69 -2.24 6.34
CA LEU A 109 -9.85 -2.55 5.48
C LEU A 109 -10.53 -3.86 5.88
N TRP A 110 -9.77 -4.86 6.34
CA TRP A 110 -10.31 -6.15 6.76
C TRP A 110 -11.23 -6.02 7.98
N ASN A 111 -10.92 -5.08 8.87
CA ASN A 111 -11.63 -4.82 10.12
C ASN A 111 -12.77 -3.79 9.98
N ASP A 112 -12.86 -3.09 8.85
CA ASP A 112 -13.96 -2.17 8.56
C ASP A 112 -15.17 -2.94 8.00
N GLU A 113 -16.25 -3.00 8.77
CA GLU A 113 -17.50 -3.67 8.38
C GLU A 113 -18.18 -3.03 7.16
N GLY A 114 -17.88 -1.76 6.87
CA GLY A 114 -18.35 -1.05 5.69
C GLY A 114 -17.62 -1.42 4.39
N VAL A 115 -16.48 -2.13 4.48
CA VAL A 115 -15.69 -2.54 3.31
C VAL A 115 -16.17 -3.90 2.79
N PRO A 116 -16.64 -3.99 1.52
CA PRO A 116 -17.09 -5.24 0.96
C PRO A 116 -15.91 -6.19 0.70
N ARG A 117 -16.09 -7.48 1.01
CA ARG A 117 -15.04 -8.50 0.81
C ARG A 117 -14.59 -8.66 -0.65
N SER A 118 -15.43 -8.28 -1.62
CA SER A 118 -15.05 -8.23 -3.04
C SER A 118 -13.91 -7.25 -3.32
N MET A 119 -13.81 -6.16 -2.56
CA MET A 119 -12.71 -5.21 -2.68
C MET A 119 -11.39 -5.80 -2.17
N LEU A 120 -11.44 -6.56 -1.07
CA LEU A 120 -10.28 -7.28 -0.55
C LEU A 120 -9.83 -8.39 -1.50
N LEU A 121 -10.79 -9.02 -2.20
CA LEU A 121 -10.49 -9.98 -3.26
C LEU A 121 -9.77 -9.30 -4.43
N GLU A 122 -10.23 -8.13 -4.86
CA GLU A 122 -9.57 -7.34 -5.91
C GLU A 122 -8.12 -6.98 -5.52
N ILE A 123 -7.87 -6.58 -4.26
CA ILE A 123 -6.52 -6.29 -3.77
C ILE A 123 -5.68 -7.56 -3.70
N LYS A 124 -6.25 -8.69 -3.24
CA LYS A 124 -5.56 -9.99 -3.21
C LYS A 124 -5.13 -10.42 -4.62
N ASP A 125 -6.03 -10.33 -5.59
CA ASP A 125 -5.76 -10.73 -6.96
C ASP A 125 -4.69 -9.83 -7.59
N TRP A 126 -4.77 -8.52 -7.36
CA TRP A 126 -3.71 -7.58 -7.78
C TRP A 126 -2.34 -7.93 -7.17
N LEU A 127 -2.28 -8.22 -5.87
CA LEU A 127 -1.02 -8.61 -5.22
C LEU A 127 -0.47 -9.94 -5.77
N ALA A 128 -1.36 -10.87 -6.13
CA ALA A 128 -0.97 -12.13 -6.77
C ALA A 128 -0.29 -11.89 -8.12
N GLU A 129 -0.81 -10.97 -8.93
CA GLU A 129 -0.21 -10.63 -10.21
C GLU A 129 1.15 -9.95 -10.05
N ILE A 130 1.31 -9.02 -9.10
CA ILE A 130 2.63 -8.43 -8.80
C ILE A 130 3.63 -9.53 -8.39
N TYR A 131 3.21 -10.48 -7.55
CA TYR A 131 4.06 -11.58 -7.12
C TYR A 131 4.50 -12.47 -8.29
N LYS A 132 3.56 -12.84 -9.16
CA LYS A 132 3.82 -13.70 -10.33
C LYS A 132 4.80 -13.04 -11.30
N ASP A 133 4.57 -11.76 -11.60
CA ASP A 133 5.39 -10.98 -12.52
C ASP A 133 6.72 -10.52 -11.91
N GLY A 134 6.85 -10.59 -10.58
CA GLY A 134 8.04 -10.18 -9.86
C GLY A 134 9.23 -11.11 -10.06
N ASP A 135 10.42 -10.53 -9.99
CA ASP A 135 11.66 -11.28 -9.85
C ASP A 135 11.81 -11.87 -8.43
N GLU A 136 12.88 -12.63 -8.20
CA GLU A 136 13.14 -13.25 -6.91
C GLU A 136 13.17 -12.23 -5.76
N GLN A 137 13.80 -11.07 -5.96
CA GLN A 137 13.92 -10.04 -4.93
C GLN A 137 12.56 -9.42 -4.59
N LEU A 138 11.71 -9.16 -5.59
CA LEU A 138 10.37 -8.64 -5.36
C LEU A 138 9.48 -9.68 -4.67
N ARG A 139 9.56 -10.96 -5.06
CA ARG A 139 8.83 -12.04 -4.39
C ARG A 139 9.22 -12.18 -2.92
N VAL A 140 10.52 -12.16 -2.62
CA VAL A 140 11.03 -12.19 -1.23
C VAL A 140 10.49 -11.00 -0.44
N CYS A 141 10.50 -9.80 -1.04
CA CYS A 141 9.93 -8.63 -0.38
C CYS A 141 8.43 -8.77 -0.11
N ILE A 142 7.63 -9.24 -1.08
CA ILE A 142 6.18 -9.42 -0.88
C ILE A 142 5.92 -10.44 0.23
N ILE A 143 6.72 -11.50 0.32
CA ILE A 143 6.59 -12.49 1.40
C ILE A 143 6.86 -11.82 2.75
N THR A 144 8.07 -11.31 2.92
CA THR A 144 8.59 -10.85 4.22
C THR A 144 7.97 -9.55 4.70
N ALA A 145 7.74 -8.59 3.80
CA ALA A 145 7.21 -7.28 4.16
C ALA A 145 5.68 -7.21 4.11
N THR A 146 5.00 -8.15 3.44
CA THR A 146 3.54 -8.07 3.25
C THR A 146 2.83 -9.32 3.77
N LEU A 147 3.07 -10.48 3.16
CA LEU A 147 2.30 -11.69 3.46
C LEU A 147 2.52 -12.18 4.89
N GLU A 148 3.75 -12.10 5.41
CA GLU A 148 4.06 -12.48 6.80
C GLU A 148 3.19 -11.72 7.79
N HIS A 149 3.10 -10.39 7.65
CA HIS A 149 2.27 -9.53 8.48
C HIS A 149 0.78 -9.77 8.27
N LEU A 150 0.32 -9.90 7.02
CA LEU A 150 -1.08 -10.25 6.73
C LEU A 150 -1.48 -11.57 7.42
N PHE A 151 -0.57 -12.55 7.43
CA PHE A 151 -0.86 -13.88 7.94
C PHE A 151 -0.77 -13.98 9.47
N GLU A 152 -0.31 -12.94 10.18
CA GLU A 152 -0.46 -12.85 11.63
C GLU A 152 -1.94 -12.96 12.04
N THR A 153 -2.85 -12.46 11.19
CA THR A 153 -4.29 -12.64 11.33
C THR A 153 -4.73 -13.95 10.65
N LYS A 154 -5.26 -14.90 11.43
CA LYS A 154 -5.64 -16.24 10.94
C LYS A 154 -6.74 -16.20 9.89
N GLU A 155 -7.66 -15.25 10.00
CA GLU A 155 -8.76 -15.04 9.07
C GLU A 155 -8.24 -14.58 7.70
N ILE A 156 -7.27 -13.65 7.70
CA ILE A 156 -6.61 -13.17 6.49
C ILE A 156 -5.76 -14.29 5.88
N ALA A 157 -4.98 -15.04 6.66
CA ALA A 157 -4.26 -16.20 6.14
C ALA A 157 -5.19 -17.20 5.44
N ARG A 158 -6.36 -17.49 6.03
CA ARG A 158 -7.37 -18.36 5.41
C ARG A 158 -7.96 -17.76 4.13
N PHE A 159 -8.11 -16.44 4.05
CA PHE A 159 -8.60 -15.74 2.87
C PHE A 159 -7.66 -15.88 1.65
N PHE A 160 -6.36 -16.05 1.89
CA PHE A 160 -5.33 -16.29 0.87
C PHE A 160 -5.09 -17.79 0.58
N ALA A 161 -5.80 -18.71 1.24
CA ALA A 161 -5.49 -20.15 1.17
C ALA A 161 -5.60 -20.77 -0.23
N ASP A 162 -6.31 -20.12 -1.15
CA ASP A 162 -6.40 -20.50 -2.55
C ASP A 162 -5.08 -20.36 -3.31
N TRP A 163 -4.15 -19.49 -2.86
CA TRP A 163 -2.80 -19.38 -3.42
C TRP A 163 -2.03 -20.71 -3.38
N ARG A 164 -2.38 -21.63 -2.47
CA ARG A 164 -1.79 -22.98 -2.41
C ARG A 164 -2.05 -23.83 -3.65
N LYS A 165 -3.08 -23.51 -4.43
CA LYS A 165 -3.47 -24.25 -5.64
C LYS A 165 -2.68 -23.79 -6.87
N ASP A 166 -2.11 -22.59 -6.83
CA ASP A 166 -1.30 -22.01 -7.90
C ASP A 166 0.17 -22.36 -7.67
N LEU A 167 0.83 -22.93 -8.69
CA LEU A 167 2.22 -23.40 -8.58
C LEU A 167 3.22 -22.27 -8.33
N ILE A 168 2.92 -21.05 -8.78
CA ILE A 168 3.78 -19.87 -8.62
C ILE A 168 3.54 -19.23 -7.25
N LEU A 169 2.28 -19.10 -6.82
CA LEU A 169 1.94 -18.43 -5.54
C LEU A 169 2.17 -19.30 -4.31
N ARG A 170 2.08 -20.62 -4.46
CA ARG A 170 2.17 -21.57 -3.35
C ARG A 170 3.43 -21.41 -2.49
N PRO A 171 4.66 -21.28 -3.04
CA PRO A 171 5.86 -21.06 -2.24
C PRO A 171 5.73 -19.86 -1.31
N GLY A 172 5.28 -18.71 -1.82
CA GLY A 172 5.11 -17.49 -1.03
C GLY A 172 4.07 -17.64 0.08
N TYR A 173 2.94 -18.29 -0.21
CA TYR A 173 1.96 -18.61 0.83
C TYR A 173 2.56 -19.49 1.93
N ASP A 174 3.22 -20.59 1.54
CA ASP A 174 3.72 -21.59 2.50
C ASP A 174 4.84 -21.03 3.38
N GLU A 175 5.65 -20.12 2.84
CA GLU A 175 6.68 -19.40 3.60
C GLU A 175 6.08 -18.44 4.64
N ALA A 176 5.21 -17.54 4.22
CA ALA A 176 4.54 -16.59 5.13
C ALA A 176 3.72 -17.32 6.22
N ALA A 177 3.06 -18.43 5.87
CA ALA A 177 2.27 -19.21 6.82
C ALA A 177 3.15 -19.92 7.88
N LYS A 178 4.36 -20.35 7.52
CA LYS A 178 5.34 -20.92 8.47
C LYS A 178 5.81 -19.86 9.47
N TYR A 179 6.16 -18.67 8.98
CA TYR A 179 6.63 -17.58 9.84
C TYR A 179 5.55 -17.15 10.85
N SER A 180 4.33 -16.93 10.37
CA SER A 180 3.17 -16.61 11.22
C SER A 180 2.88 -17.69 12.28
N LYS A 181 3.11 -18.98 11.96
CA LYS A 181 3.01 -20.06 12.96
C LYS A 181 4.10 -19.95 14.03
N HIS A 182 5.34 -19.72 13.61
CA HIS A 182 6.47 -19.55 14.52
C HIS A 182 6.31 -18.38 15.50
N LEU A 183 5.78 -17.25 15.04
CA LEU A 183 5.49 -16.10 15.92
C LEU A 183 4.47 -16.44 17.01
N ARG A 184 3.39 -17.16 16.65
CA ARG A 184 2.38 -17.60 17.62
C ARG A 184 2.94 -18.57 18.64
N ASP A 185 3.77 -19.51 18.20
CA ASP A 185 4.36 -20.54 19.06
C ASP A 185 5.36 -19.93 20.07
N LYS A 186 5.94 -18.76 19.76
CA LYS A 186 6.83 -18.00 20.65
C LYS A 186 6.13 -17.04 21.63
N GLY A 187 4.80 -16.93 21.58
CA GLY A 187 4.05 -16.04 22.48
C GLY A 187 4.36 -14.55 22.29
N HIS A 188 4.85 -14.13 21.13
CA HIS A 188 5.03 -12.71 20.86
C HIS A 188 3.66 -12.01 20.85
N PRO A 189 3.49 -10.91 21.61
CA PRO A 189 2.27 -10.13 21.55
C PRO A 189 2.10 -9.60 20.12
N ARG A 190 0.84 -9.54 19.66
CA ARG A 190 0.47 -8.90 18.40
C ARG A 190 0.99 -7.45 18.44
N ALA A 191 1.63 -7.00 17.37
CA ALA A 191 1.96 -5.58 17.20
C ALA A 191 0.68 -4.73 17.19
#